data_AF-A0A8G1YZY7-F1
#
_entry.id   AF-A0A8G1YZY7-F1
#
_cell.length_a   1.000
_cell.length_b   1.000
_cell.length_c   1.000
_cell.angle_alpha   90.00
_cell.angle_beta   90.00
_cell.angle_gamma   90.00
#
_symmetry.space_group_name_H-M   'P 1'
#
loop_
_entity.id
_entity.type
_entity.pdbx_description
1 polymer ?
#
loop_
_entity_poly.entity_id
_entity_poly.type
_entity_poly.pdbx_seq_one_letter_code
_entity_poly.pdbx_strand_id
1 'polypeptide(L)'
;MSSIAAIEAQLTELSLEVFGTSDLTADTEFHSTFIYSKKGGFKTMEPEKRLYVFERLGQILSDREAIKKVYACINTDKLYAGTNAAEHAFMHFVERVDNVIGKGGSAILIGDLDDQQARNMVSEFSRYRTRGTNSKYGKLITRIVDSVHFCRSHHSRMIQLADAYVFTVSNGYTKRTGWFADGYRKAMAGADLWPDGYKEWPK
;
A
#
# COMPACT_ATOMS: atom_id res chain seq x y z
N MET A 1 4.43 16.20 17.63
CA MET A 1 3.20 15.71 16.97
C MET A 1 3.35 14.21 16.73
N SER A 2 2.28 13.43 16.73
CA SER A 2 2.39 12.01 16.33
C SER A 2 2.92 11.93 14.90
N SER A 3 3.75 10.94 14.60
CA SER A 3 4.34 10.76 13.26
C SER A 3 3.27 10.71 12.16
N ILE A 4 2.12 10.09 12.44
CA ILE A 4 0.98 9.98 11.51
C ILE A 4 0.41 11.36 11.13
N ALA A 5 0.24 12.27 12.09
CA ALA A 5 -0.29 13.60 11.81
C ALA A 5 0.67 14.43 10.93
N ALA A 6 1.98 14.24 11.11
CA ALA A 6 2.99 14.89 10.27
C ALA A 6 2.99 14.35 8.83
N ILE A 7 2.77 13.05 8.64
CA ILE A 7 2.63 12.45 7.30
C ILE A 7 1.34 12.91 6.63
N GLU A 8 0.23 12.97 7.37
CA GLU A 8 -1.05 13.48 6.85
C GLU A 8 -0.92 14.94 6.40
N ALA A 9 -0.28 15.79 7.20
CA ALA A 9 -0.05 17.19 6.86
C ALA A 9 0.75 17.34 5.55
N GLN A 10 1.78 16.52 5.32
CA GLN A 10 2.56 16.52 4.07
C GLN A 10 1.71 16.13 2.85
N LEU A 11 0.80 15.16 3.01
CA LEU A 11 -0.12 14.76 1.93
C LEU A 11 -1.19 15.82 1.65
N THR A 12 -1.65 16.50 2.70
CA THR A 12 -2.59 17.61 2.59
C THR A 12 -1.94 18.83 1.93
N GLU A 13 -0.69 19.14 2.26
CA GLU A 13 0.12 20.15 1.55
C GLU A 13 0.26 19.80 0.07
N LEU A 14 0.63 18.55 -0.25
CA LEU A 14 0.73 18.09 -1.64
C LEU A 14 -0.61 18.21 -2.38
N SER A 15 -1.73 17.94 -1.72
CA SER A 15 -3.06 18.12 -2.32
C SER A 15 -3.34 19.58 -2.67
N LEU A 16 -2.99 20.51 -1.78
CA LEU A 16 -3.14 21.94 -2.03
C LEU A 16 -2.28 22.40 -3.21
N GLU A 17 -1.03 21.94 -3.31
CA GLU A 17 -0.13 22.26 -4.43
C GLU A 17 -0.65 21.71 -5.78
N VAL A 18 -1.20 20.49 -5.76
CA VAL A 18 -1.56 19.77 -6.98
C VAL A 18 -2.94 20.17 -7.49
N PHE A 19 -3.91 20.29 -6.59
CA PHE A 19 -5.33 20.49 -6.90
C PHE A 19 -5.90 21.82 -6.42
N GLY A 20 -5.17 22.59 -5.61
CA GLY A 20 -5.67 23.85 -5.03
C GLY A 20 -6.63 23.66 -3.85
N THR A 21 -6.85 22.42 -3.39
CA THR A 21 -7.70 22.10 -2.24
C THR A 21 -7.12 20.91 -1.46
N SER A 22 -7.39 20.87 -0.16
CA SER A 22 -7.10 19.74 0.73
C SER A 22 -8.22 18.72 0.80
N ASP A 23 -9.39 19.02 0.23
CA ASP A 23 -10.58 18.18 0.33
C ASP A 23 -10.29 16.74 -0.09
N LEU A 24 -10.93 15.80 0.60
CA LEU A 24 -10.84 14.37 0.33
C LEU A 24 -12.00 13.95 -0.56
N THR A 25 -11.79 14.03 -1.86
CA THR A 25 -12.78 13.69 -2.90
C THR A 25 -12.17 12.80 -3.98
N ALA A 26 -13.00 12.19 -4.81
CA ALA A 26 -12.52 11.39 -5.95
C ALA A 26 -11.71 12.23 -6.96
N ASP A 27 -11.94 13.54 -7.03
CA ASP A 27 -11.24 14.44 -7.96
C ASP A 27 -9.84 14.85 -7.46
N THR A 28 -9.56 14.65 -6.18
CA THR A 28 -8.33 15.05 -5.47
C THR A 28 -7.58 13.84 -4.91
N GLU A 29 -7.99 12.64 -5.33
CA GLU A 29 -7.44 11.38 -4.87
C GLU A 29 -6.09 11.10 -5.52
N PHE A 30 -5.07 10.82 -4.70
CA PHE A 30 -3.78 10.32 -5.17
C PHE A 30 -3.84 8.82 -5.47
N HIS A 31 -4.57 8.45 -6.53
CA HIS A 31 -4.61 7.07 -7.02
C HIS A 31 -3.52 6.84 -8.07
N SER A 32 -2.55 5.98 -7.79
CA SER A 32 -1.31 5.84 -8.56
C SER A 32 -1.56 5.43 -10.02
N THR A 33 -2.53 4.55 -10.25
CA THR A 33 -2.93 4.18 -11.61
C THR A 33 -3.52 5.37 -12.36
N PHE A 34 -4.24 6.28 -11.69
CA PHE A 34 -4.80 7.47 -12.32
C PHE A 34 -3.72 8.51 -12.61
N ILE A 35 -2.78 8.71 -11.70
CA ILE A 35 -1.59 9.56 -11.92
C ILE A 35 -0.81 9.03 -13.13
N TYR A 36 -0.51 7.74 -13.16
CA TYR A 36 0.30 7.13 -14.21
C TYR A 36 -0.38 7.15 -15.58
N SER A 37 -1.66 6.74 -15.63
CA SER A 37 -2.43 6.59 -16.87
C SER A 37 -3.23 7.83 -17.29
N LYS A 38 -3.03 8.99 -16.65
CA LYS A 38 -3.73 10.25 -16.98
C LYS A 38 -5.27 10.11 -16.87
N LYS A 39 -5.75 9.63 -15.72
CA LYS A 39 -7.19 9.46 -15.40
C LYS A 39 -7.58 10.28 -14.16
N GLY A 40 -8.87 10.27 -13.81
CA GLY A 40 -9.40 11.00 -12.64
C GLY A 40 -9.03 12.50 -12.66
N GLY A 41 -8.62 13.04 -11.52
CA GLY A 41 -8.11 14.40 -11.36
C GLY A 41 -6.85 14.74 -12.17
N PHE A 42 -6.23 13.75 -12.83
CA PHE A 42 -4.99 13.91 -13.61
C PHE A 42 -5.23 13.97 -15.12
N LYS A 43 -6.49 13.92 -15.60
CA LYS A 43 -6.83 13.88 -17.03
C LYS A 43 -6.25 15.03 -17.85
N THR A 44 -6.19 16.23 -17.28
CA THR A 44 -5.66 17.44 -17.95
C THR A 44 -4.28 17.82 -17.45
N MET A 45 -3.67 17.00 -16.58
CA MET A 45 -2.43 17.34 -15.92
C MET A 45 -1.22 16.97 -16.78
N GLU A 46 -0.30 17.93 -16.90
CA GLU A 46 0.93 17.74 -17.66
C GLU A 46 1.81 16.63 -17.04
N PRO A 47 2.56 15.88 -17.86
CA PRO A 47 3.40 14.79 -17.39
C PRO A 47 4.36 15.16 -16.26
N GLU A 48 4.98 16.32 -16.34
CA GLU A 48 5.97 16.81 -15.37
C GLU A 48 5.33 16.98 -13.99
N LYS A 49 4.11 17.54 -13.94
CA LYS A 49 3.37 17.68 -12.68
C LYS A 49 2.94 16.31 -12.12
N ARG A 50 2.62 15.34 -12.98
CA ARG A 50 2.32 13.96 -12.54
C ARG A 50 3.55 13.23 -12.01
N LEU A 51 4.72 13.45 -12.62
CA LEU A 51 6.00 12.92 -12.11
C LEU A 51 6.39 13.56 -10.78
N TYR A 52 6.17 14.86 -10.63
CA TYR A 52 6.35 15.58 -9.37
C TYR A 52 5.50 15.00 -8.23
N VAL A 53 4.24 14.62 -8.50
CA VAL A 53 3.40 13.94 -7.50
C VAL A 53 4.05 12.64 -7.03
N PHE A 54 4.57 11.82 -7.95
CA PHE A 54 5.27 10.59 -7.56
C PHE A 54 6.54 10.86 -6.76
N GLU A 55 7.35 11.84 -7.16
CA GLU A 55 8.53 12.26 -6.40
C GLU A 55 8.18 12.64 -4.96
N ARG A 56 7.16 13.49 -4.76
CA ARG A 56 6.70 13.91 -3.43
C ARG A 56 6.17 12.74 -2.61
N LEU A 57 5.37 11.84 -3.20
CA LEU A 57 4.89 10.63 -2.53
C LEU A 57 6.07 9.71 -2.13
N GLY A 58 7.07 9.58 -3.00
CA GLY A 58 8.29 8.82 -2.71
C GLY A 58 9.11 9.42 -1.56
N GLN A 59 9.25 10.74 -1.50
CA GLN A 59 9.90 11.44 -0.39
C GLN A 59 9.18 11.19 0.93
N ILE A 60 7.85 11.34 0.95
CA ILE A 60 7.02 11.06 2.14
C ILE A 60 7.21 9.60 2.57
N LEU A 61 7.13 8.65 1.63
CA LEU A 61 7.35 7.23 1.89
C LEU A 61 8.74 6.92 2.45
N SER A 62 9.73 7.79 2.26
CA SER A 62 11.11 7.55 2.70
C SER A 62 11.32 7.74 4.20
N ASP A 63 10.36 8.32 4.92
CA ASP A 63 10.43 8.46 6.38
C ASP A 63 10.35 7.08 7.06
N ARG A 64 11.50 6.46 7.32
CA ARG A 64 11.61 5.14 7.98
C ARG A 64 11.23 5.17 9.45
N GLU A 65 11.23 6.33 10.10
CA GLU A 65 10.86 6.46 11.49
C GLU A 65 9.33 6.44 11.62
N ALA A 66 8.64 7.19 10.75
CA ALA A 66 7.19 7.26 10.73
C ALA A 66 6.52 6.09 10.00
N ILE A 67 7.11 5.59 8.91
CA ILE A 67 6.47 4.67 7.98
C ILE A 67 7.26 3.37 7.87
N LYS A 68 6.60 2.28 8.30
CA LYS A 68 7.05 0.92 8.03
C LYS A 68 6.38 0.36 6.78
N LYS A 69 7.19 -0.15 5.86
CA LYS A 69 6.79 -0.63 4.54
C LYS A 69 6.72 -2.14 4.52
N VAL A 70 5.54 -2.69 4.17
CA VAL A 70 5.31 -4.13 4.19
C VAL A 70 4.55 -4.58 2.94
N TYR A 71 4.97 -5.69 2.32
CA TYR A 71 4.23 -6.30 1.22
C TYR A 71 4.32 -7.83 1.21
N ALA A 72 3.38 -8.47 0.53
CA ALA A 72 3.47 -9.87 0.14
C ALA A 72 3.20 -10.00 -1.36
N CYS A 73 4.02 -10.79 -2.05
CA CYS A 73 3.92 -11.05 -3.47
C CYS A 73 3.74 -12.55 -3.69
N ILE A 74 2.75 -12.91 -4.50
CA ILE A 74 2.42 -14.30 -4.78
C ILE A 74 2.77 -14.64 -6.23
N ASN A 75 3.64 -15.63 -6.42
CA ASN A 75 3.95 -16.16 -7.74
C ASN A 75 2.86 -17.16 -8.16
N THR A 76 1.88 -16.67 -8.91
CA THR A 76 0.72 -17.45 -9.35
C THR A 76 1.07 -18.58 -10.29
N ASP A 77 2.15 -18.46 -11.06
CA ASP A 77 2.59 -19.48 -12.03
C ASP A 77 3.07 -20.77 -11.34
N LYS A 78 3.37 -20.68 -10.04
CA LYS A 78 3.84 -21.80 -9.21
C LYS A 78 2.75 -22.40 -8.33
N LEU A 79 1.50 -21.92 -8.46
CA LEU A 79 0.39 -22.42 -7.67
C LEU A 79 -0.33 -23.56 -8.39
N TYR A 80 -0.84 -24.51 -7.62
CA TYR A 80 -1.77 -25.51 -8.14
C TYR A 80 -3.09 -24.84 -8.52
N ALA A 81 -3.75 -25.35 -9.57
CA ALA A 81 -5.07 -24.90 -9.98
C ALA A 81 -6.07 -24.95 -8.82
N GLY A 82 -6.86 -23.89 -8.64
CA GLY A 82 -7.82 -23.75 -7.54
C GLY A 82 -7.24 -23.16 -6.25
N THR A 83 -5.94 -22.88 -6.18
CA THR A 83 -5.33 -22.18 -5.04
C THR A 83 -5.77 -20.71 -5.01
N ASN A 84 -6.24 -20.22 -3.86
CA ASN A 84 -6.58 -18.81 -3.71
C ASN A 84 -5.32 -17.97 -3.40
N ALA A 85 -4.76 -17.35 -4.45
CA ALA A 85 -3.58 -16.50 -4.31
C ALA A 85 -3.78 -15.31 -3.35
N ALA A 86 -4.98 -14.73 -3.29
CA ALA A 86 -5.27 -13.59 -2.43
C ALA A 86 -5.24 -13.96 -0.94
N GLU A 87 -5.73 -15.15 -0.58
CA GLU A 87 -5.65 -15.67 0.80
C GLU A 87 -4.18 -15.86 1.22
N HIS A 88 -3.34 -16.45 0.36
CA HIS A 88 -1.92 -16.59 0.65
C HIS A 88 -1.20 -15.24 0.76
N ALA A 89 -1.53 -14.28 -0.12
CA ALA A 89 -0.99 -12.93 -0.06
C ALA A 89 -1.34 -12.27 1.29
N PHE A 90 -2.61 -12.31 1.67
CA PHE A 90 -3.10 -11.71 2.90
C PHE A 90 -2.50 -12.37 4.14
N MET A 91 -2.46 -13.71 4.19
CA MET A 91 -1.83 -14.46 5.27
C MET A 91 -0.37 -14.06 5.47
N HIS A 92 0.43 -14.07 4.39
CA HIS A 92 1.83 -13.68 4.48
C HIS A 92 2.03 -12.21 4.82
N PHE A 93 1.16 -11.33 4.31
CA PHE A 93 1.18 -9.91 4.64
C PHE A 93 0.97 -9.70 6.15
N VAL A 94 -0.09 -10.25 6.74
CA VAL A 94 -0.35 -10.07 8.18
C VAL A 94 0.73 -10.69 9.06
N GLU A 95 1.35 -11.79 8.63
CA GLU A 95 2.53 -12.34 9.32
C GLU A 95 3.69 -11.36 9.34
N ARG A 96 3.97 -10.68 8.21
CA ARG A 96 5.04 -9.68 8.12
C ARG A 96 4.71 -8.44 8.95
N VAL A 97 3.47 -7.93 8.87
CA VAL A 97 3.01 -6.79 9.68
C VAL A 97 3.17 -7.08 11.18
N ASP A 98 2.70 -8.23 11.64
CA ASP A 98 2.80 -8.64 13.04
C ASP A 98 4.27 -8.77 13.51
N ASN A 99 5.21 -9.09 12.61
CA ASN A 99 6.65 -9.06 12.95
C ASN A 99 7.17 -7.62 13.07
N VAL A 100 6.79 -6.76 12.13
CA VAL A 100 7.28 -5.37 12.03
C VAL A 100 6.81 -4.49 13.20
N ILE A 101 5.60 -4.71 13.72
CA ILE A 101 5.08 -3.98 14.89
C ILE A 101 5.94 -4.23 16.15
N GLY A 102 6.57 -5.41 16.26
CA GLY A 102 7.51 -5.72 17.34
C GLY A 102 6.88 -5.92 18.73
N LYS A 103 7.69 -6.40 19.69
CA LYS A 103 7.25 -6.74 21.06
C LYS A 103 6.85 -5.47 21.83
N GLY A 104 5.55 -5.25 21.97
CA GLY A 104 4.97 -4.14 22.73
C GLY A 104 4.06 -3.22 21.92
N GLY A 105 4.06 -3.35 20.59
CA GLY A 105 3.15 -2.60 19.73
C GLY A 105 1.84 -3.34 19.45
N SER A 106 0.82 -2.55 19.10
CA SER A 106 -0.47 -2.99 18.60
C SER A 106 -0.91 -2.12 17.43
N ALA A 107 -1.67 -2.68 16.49
CA ALA A 107 -2.22 -1.95 15.35
C ALA A 107 -3.65 -2.40 15.01
N ILE A 108 -4.34 -1.56 14.26
CA ILE A 108 -5.54 -1.93 13.50
C ILE A 108 -5.17 -1.98 12.01
N LEU A 109 -5.88 -2.80 11.24
CA LEU A 109 -5.72 -2.84 9.79
C LEU A 109 -6.85 -2.07 9.13
N ILE A 110 -6.49 -1.15 8.23
CA ILE A 110 -7.43 -0.41 7.39
C ILE A 110 -7.02 -0.67 5.94
N GLY A 111 -7.87 -1.34 5.19
CA GLY A 111 -7.71 -1.59 3.75
C GLY A 111 -8.55 -0.65 2.91
N ASP A 112 -8.20 -0.55 1.63
CA ASP A 112 -9.09 0.07 0.65
C ASP A 112 -10.31 -0.82 0.41
N LEU A 113 -11.48 -0.20 0.24
CA LEU A 113 -12.73 -0.92 0.06
C LEU A 113 -12.79 -1.52 -1.36
N ASP A 114 -12.37 -2.78 -1.47
CA ASP A 114 -12.61 -3.66 -2.60
C ASP A 114 -13.58 -4.78 -2.18
N ASP A 115 -14.83 -4.68 -2.63
CA ASP A 115 -15.97 -5.48 -2.16
C ASP A 115 -15.79 -7.00 -2.36
N GLN A 116 -14.95 -7.43 -3.30
CA GLN A 116 -14.81 -8.84 -3.64
C GLN A 116 -13.96 -9.63 -2.62
N GLN A 117 -12.92 -9.01 -2.05
CA GLN A 117 -11.98 -9.69 -1.14
C GLN A 117 -12.21 -9.33 0.33
N ALA A 118 -12.89 -8.22 0.62
CA ALA A 118 -13.09 -7.71 1.97
C ALA A 118 -13.74 -8.74 2.92
N ARG A 119 -14.79 -9.44 2.46
CA ARG A 119 -15.51 -10.44 3.29
C ARG A 119 -14.63 -11.64 3.65
N ASN A 120 -13.87 -12.15 2.69
CA ASN A 120 -12.98 -13.29 2.89
C ASN A 120 -11.84 -12.91 3.83
N MET A 121 -11.23 -11.73 3.65
CA MET A 121 -10.16 -11.23 4.51
C MET A 121 -10.60 -11.12 5.98
N VAL A 122 -11.79 -10.60 6.26
CA VAL A 122 -12.31 -10.49 7.65
C VAL A 122 -12.46 -11.87 8.30
N SER A 123 -13.11 -12.80 7.60
CA SER A 123 -13.32 -14.17 8.11
C SER A 123 -11.98 -14.89 8.37
N GLU A 124 -11.07 -14.84 7.40
CA GLU A 124 -9.74 -15.45 7.52
C GLU A 124 -8.92 -14.80 8.64
N PHE A 125 -8.98 -13.48 8.76
CA PHE A 125 -8.26 -12.76 9.80
C PHE A 125 -8.70 -13.16 11.21
N SER A 126 -10.02 -13.33 11.42
CA SER A 126 -10.55 -13.85 12.68
C SER A 126 -10.01 -15.25 13.01
N ARG A 127 -9.76 -16.10 12.00
CA ARG A 127 -9.13 -17.41 12.19
C ARG A 127 -7.66 -17.27 12.57
N TYR A 128 -6.91 -16.40 11.89
CA TYR A 128 -5.48 -16.19 12.15
C TYR A 128 -5.19 -15.71 13.58
N ARG A 129 -6.10 -14.93 14.16
CA ARG A 129 -6.01 -14.44 15.54
C ARG A 129 -6.35 -15.48 16.61
N THR A 130 -7.12 -16.52 16.27
CA THR A 130 -7.61 -17.51 17.24
C THR A 130 -6.94 -18.87 17.10
N ARG A 131 -6.52 -19.24 15.89
CA ARG A 131 -5.98 -20.56 15.54
C ARG A 131 -4.61 -20.50 14.87
N GLY A 132 -4.13 -19.30 14.54
CA GLY A 132 -2.90 -19.10 13.77
C GLY A 132 -3.12 -19.14 12.26
N THR A 133 -2.09 -18.74 11.52
CA THR A 133 -2.09 -18.74 10.05
C THR A 133 -2.02 -20.14 9.46
N ASN A 134 -2.65 -20.34 8.31
CA ASN A 134 -2.74 -21.63 7.61
C ASN A 134 -1.47 -21.93 6.79
N SER A 135 -0.30 -21.98 7.44
CA SER A 135 0.96 -22.36 6.80
C SER A 135 1.71 -23.42 7.63
N LYS A 136 2.65 -24.14 7.00
CA LYS A 136 3.48 -25.17 7.69
C LYS A 136 4.18 -24.62 8.94
N TYR A 137 4.51 -23.34 8.94
CA TYR A 137 5.12 -22.62 10.06
C TYR A 137 4.20 -21.50 10.55
N GLY A 138 2.88 -21.77 10.52
CA GLY A 138 1.86 -20.82 10.87
C GLY A 138 2.06 -20.24 12.26
N LYS A 139 1.67 -18.98 12.44
CA LYS A 139 1.78 -18.27 13.72
C LYS A 139 0.49 -17.59 14.09
N LEU A 140 0.29 -17.42 15.40
CA LEU A 140 -0.79 -16.62 15.93
C LEU A 140 -0.54 -15.14 15.65
N ILE A 141 -1.54 -14.46 15.10
CA ILE A 141 -1.48 -13.01 14.93
C ILE A 141 -1.97 -12.36 16.22
N THR A 142 -1.09 -11.64 16.91
CA THR A 142 -1.34 -11.14 18.27
C THR A 142 -1.29 -9.62 18.39
N ARG A 143 -0.65 -8.94 17.42
CA ARG A 143 -0.43 -7.50 17.46
C ARG A 143 -1.44 -6.68 16.70
N ILE A 144 -2.13 -7.30 15.75
CA ILE A 144 -3.26 -6.67 15.11
C ILE A 144 -4.50 -7.01 15.94
N VAL A 145 -5.03 -6.01 16.65
CA VAL A 145 -5.89 -6.23 17.82
C VAL A 145 -7.40 -6.25 17.53
N ASP A 146 -7.79 -5.91 16.30
CA ASP A 146 -9.20 -5.85 15.89
C ASP A 146 -9.44 -6.63 14.58
N SER A 147 -10.49 -6.34 13.83
CA SER A 147 -10.73 -6.83 12.46
C SER A 147 -9.90 -6.05 11.42
N VAL A 148 -10.10 -6.39 10.15
CA VAL A 148 -9.75 -5.53 9.02
C VAL A 148 -10.91 -4.59 8.75
N HIS A 149 -10.64 -3.28 8.85
CA HIS A 149 -11.57 -2.22 8.48
C HIS A 149 -11.36 -1.83 7.03
N PHE A 150 -12.40 -1.35 6.37
CA PHE A 150 -12.31 -0.89 4.99
C PHE A 150 -12.86 0.53 4.86
N CYS A 151 -12.17 1.36 4.09
CA CYS A 151 -12.72 2.64 3.67
C CYS A 151 -12.31 2.95 2.24
N ARG A 152 -13.10 3.77 1.55
CA ARG A 152 -12.78 4.18 0.18
C ARG A 152 -11.49 5.00 0.19
N SER A 153 -10.58 4.72 -0.74
CA SER A 153 -9.29 5.43 -0.84
C SER A 153 -9.43 6.97 -0.88
N HIS A 154 -10.43 7.54 -1.56
CA HIS A 154 -10.67 9.01 -1.54
C HIS A 154 -11.12 9.59 -0.19
N HIS A 155 -11.34 8.75 0.84
CA HIS A 155 -11.59 9.20 2.22
C HIS A 155 -10.34 9.14 3.12
N SER A 156 -9.18 8.67 2.62
CA SER A 156 -7.98 8.48 3.44
C SER A 156 -6.68 8.72 2.67
N ARG A 157 -5.94 9.76 3.07
CA ARG A 157 -4.58 10.03 2.57
C ARG A 157 -3.61 8.89 2.86
N MET A 158 -3.77 8.19 3.99
CA MET A 158 -2.90 7.06 4.34
C MET A 158 -3.10 5.87 3.40
N ILE A 159 -4.34 5.61 2.96
CA ILE A 159 -4.61 4.55 1.97
C ILE A 159 -4.02 4.93 0.62
N GLN A 160 -4.18 6.18 0.20
CA GLN A 160 -3.57 6.68 -1.04
C GLN A 160 -2.04 6.56 -1.02
N LEU A 161 -1.40 6.83 0.13
CA LEU A 161 0.04 6.63 0.30
C LEU A 161 0.44 5.14 0.24
N ALA A 162 -0.38 4.25 0.82
CA ALA A 162 -0.17 2.81 0.71
C ALA A 162 -0.33 2.31 -0.73
N ASP A 163 -1.29 2.83 -1.50
CA ASP A 163 -1.44 2.58 -2.94
C ASP A 163 -0.18 2.99 -3.71
N ALA A 164 0.38 4.17 -3.44
CA ALA A 164 1.64 4.62 -4.06
C ALA A 164 2.81 3.66 -3.80
N TYR A 165 2.91 3.13 -2.58
CA TYR A 165 3.91 2.13 -2.25
C TYR A 165 3.70 0.83 -3.05
N VAL A 166 2.48 0.27 -3.01
CA VAL A 166 2.16 -0.98 -3.72
C VAL A 166 2.32 -0.83 -5.23
N PHE A 167 1.90 0.29 -5.79
CA PHE A 167 2.09 0.61 -7.20
C PHE A 167 3.57 0.57 -7.59
N THR A 168 4.45 1.14 -6.74
CA THR A 168 5.89 1.13 -6.98
C THR A 168 6.49 -0.26 -6.87
N VAL A 169 6.13 -1.03 -5.84
CA VAL A 169 6.57 -2.43 -5.69
C VAL A 169 6.14 -3.27 -6.89
N SER A 170 4.87 -3.14 -7.33
CA SER A 170 4.35 -3.85 -8.50
C SER A 170 5.07 -3.49 -9.81
N ASN A 171 5.59 -2.26 -9.91
CA ASN A 171 6.35 -1.81 -11.07
C ASN A 171 7.66 -2.60 -11.24
N GLY A 172 8.28 -3.01 -10.13
CA GLY A 172 9.48 -3.84 -10.14
C GLY A 172 9.26 -5.19 -10.81
N TYR A 173 8.06 -5.76 -10.71
CA TYR A 173 7.72 -7.06 -11.27
C TYR A 173 7.16 -6.97 -12.71
N THR A 174 6.48 -5.87 -13.06
CA THR A 174 5.77 -5.74 -14.35
C THR A 174 6.61 -5.15 -15.49
N LYS A 175 7.82 -4.64 -15.22
CA LYS A 175 8.76 -4.10 -16.21
C LYS A 175 8.13 -3.09 -17.20
N ARG A 176 7.38 -2.10 -16.69
CA ARG A 176 6.77 -1.04 -17.53
C ARG A 176 7.84 -0.30 -18.35
N THR A 177 7.59 -0.01 -19.63
CA THR A 177 8.55 0.64 -20.55
C THR A 177 8.02 1.97 -21.10
N GLY A 178 8.91 2.76 -21.71
CA GLY A 178 8.58 4.03 -22.36
C GLY A 178 8.99 5.26 -21.55
N TRP A 179 8.94 6.44 -22.19
CA TRP A 179 9.48 7.69 -21.65
C TRP A 179 8.89 8.07 -20.28
N PHE A 180 7.58 7.83 -20.06
CA PHE A 180 6.94 8.12 -18.77
C PHE A 180 7.36 7.11 -17.70
N ALA A 181 7.59 5.85 -18.06
CA ALA A 181 8.16 4.87 -17.13
C ALA A 181 9.58 5.27 -16.71
N ASP A 182 10.38 5.80 -17.64
CA ASP A 182 11.72 6.31 -17.36
C ASP A 182 11.67 7.56 -16.46
N GLY A 183 10.76 8.49 -16.76
CA GLY A 183 10.48 9.65 -15.91
C GLY A 183 10.05 9.25 -14.50
N TYR A 184 9.15 8.26 -14.39
CA TYR A 184 8.69 7.73 -13.11
C TYR A 184 9.86 7.12 -12.31
N ARG A 185 10.72 6.31 -12.94
CA ARG A 185 11.89 5.75 -12.25
C ARG A 185 12.83 6.84 -11.75
N LYS A 186 13.02 7.91 -12.52
CA LYS A 186 13.83 9.07 -12.10
C LYS A 186 13.19 9.79 -10.91
N ALA A 187 11.89 10.06 -10.98
CA ALA A 187 11.13 10.69 -9.89
C ALA A 187 11.22 9.89 -8.57
N MET A 188 11.19 8.56 -8.66
CA MET A 188 11.28 7.67 -7.49
C MET A 188 12.72 7.33 -7.07
N ALA A 189 13.75 7.75 -7.82
CA ALA A 189 15.12 7.27 -7.62
C ALA A 189 15.73 7.66 -6.27
N GLY A 190 15.31 8.81 -5.72
CA GLY A 190 15.73 9.28 -4.41
C GLY A 190 14.93 8.71 -3.23
N ALA A 191 13.89 7.92 -3.49
CA ALA A 191 13.01 7.41 -2.44
C ALA A 191 13.56 6.12 -1.80
N ASP A 192 13.60 6.07 -0.47
CA ASP A 192 13.84 4.83 0.26
C ASP A 192 12.56 4.01 0.39
N LEU A 193 12.40 3.07 -0.54
CA LEU A 193 11.24 2.18 -0.61
C LEU A 193 11.56 0.77 -0.10
N TRP A 194 12.71 0.57 0.54
CA TRP A 194 13.11 -0.76 0.99
C TRP A 194 12.16 -1.28 2.08
N PRO A 195 11.57 -2.48 1.93
CA PRO A 195 10.58 -3.00 2.87
C PRO A 195 11.21 -3.28 4.25
N ASP A 196 10.45 -3.02 5.30
CA ASP A 196 10.76 -3.46 6.67
C ASP A 196 10.30 -4.91 6.90
N GLY A 197 9.33 -5.38 6.11
CA GLY A 197 8.92 -6.77 6.09
C GLY A 197 8.33 -7.15 4.73
N TYR A 198 8.78 -8.27 4.16
CA TYR A 198 8.20 -8.73 2.90
C TYR A 198 8.20 -10.24 2.77
N LYS A 199 7.35 -10.75 1.87
CA LYS A 199 7.32 -12.15 1.48
C LYS A 199 7.09 -12.29 -0.01
N GLU A 200 7.95 -13.05 -0.67
CA GLU A 200 7.70 -13.59 -2.02
C GLU A 200 7.45 -15.09 -1.89
N TRP A 201 6.33 -15.58 -2.43
CA TRP A 201 5.94 -16.98 -2.27
C TRP A 201 5.00 -17.47 -3.39
N PRO A 202 5.15 -18.71 -3.89
CA PRO A 202 6.32 -19.58 -3.76
C PRO A 202 7.53 -18.96 -4.46
N LYS A 203 8.73 -19.32 -4.02
CA LYS A 203 9.97 -18.89 -4.69
C LYS A 203 10.25 -19.68 -5.94
#